data_AF-A0A8J4YI23-F1
#
_entry.id   AF-A0A8J4YI23-F1
#
_cell.length_a   1.000
_cell.length_b   1.000
_cell.length_c   1.000
_cell.angle_alpha   90.00
_cell.angle_beta   90.00
_cell.angle_gamma   90.00
#
_symmetry.space_group_name_H-M   'P 1'
#
loop_
_entity.id
_entity.type
_entity.pdbx_description
1 polymer ?
#
loop_
_entity_poly.entity_id
_entity_poly.type
_entity_poly.pdbx_seq_one_letter_code
_entity_poly.pdbx_strand_id
1 'polypeptide(L)'
;MGKRGWGDAGQWGGRPHAAGLREGPKRGTGPRPSAGKHPNLTFKTYTAGVTNILVGVWCGEEREQQVLVRVYGNNTHLFIDRQQEIDTMKAVHAAGCGPQVFVAFTNGLCYAFTPGVPLTIQDVTREPVWRANARQMASFHKIQRRAAKALLFTKLRQFLALLPPAFTDPKKQRRDGRDGLQFVSQREAQGVWLRSYLAQYRGVSEDEVEEGVVELWLAWVTKFTLASHLFWGMWGFLQACHSSIDF
;
A
#
# COMPACT_ATOMS: atom_id res chain seq x y z
N MET A 1 13.87 -13.74 -66.87
CA MET A 1 12.65 -14.56 -67.08
C MET A 1 12.13 -15.03 -65.74
N GLY A 2 10.90 -14.81 -65.29
CA GLY A 2 9.87 -13.82 -65.58
C GLY A 2 9.24 -13.47 -64.21
N LYS A 3 9.11 -12.19 -63.89
CA LYS A 3 7.87 -11.39 -63.98
C LYS A 3 6.65 -11.98 -63.25
N ARG A 4 6.23 -11.27 -62.20
CA ARG A 4 4.88 -10.66 -61.98
C ARG A 4 4.77 -10.29 -60.48
N GLY A 5 4.36 -9.10 -60.05
CA GLY A 5 4.03 -7.83 -60.69
C GLY A 5 3.80 -6.79 -59.57
N TRP A 6 4.38 -5.59 -59.69
CA TRP A 6 3.71 -4.29 -59.95
C TRP A 6 2.64 -3.90 -58.89
N GLY A 7 2.65 -2.70 -58.30
CA GLY A 7 3.30 -1.48 -58.78
C GLY A 7 3.42 -0.33 -57.79
N ASP A 8 4.23 0.62 -58.23
CA ASP A 8 4.31 2.02 -57.82
C ASP A 8 2.96 2.73 -57.98
N ALA A 9 2.69 3.69 -57.09
CA ALA A 9 2.51 5.10 -57.46
C ALA A 9 2.22 5.95 -56.21
N GLY A 10 2.91 7.10 -56.12
CA GLY A 10 2.35 8.27 -55.45
C GLY A 10 3.13 8.81 -54.27
N GLN A 11 4.18 9.60 -54.57
CA GLN A 11 4.55 10.75 -53.76
C GLN A 11 3.30 11.57 -53.40
N TRP A 12 3.07 11.86 -52.12
CA TRP A 12 2.45 13.11 -51.69
C TRP A 12 3.04 13.55 -50.36
N GLY A 13 3.97 14.50 -50.43
CA GLY A 13 4.17 15.45 -49.35
C GLY A 13 2.88 16.26 -49.18
N GLY A 14 2.46 16.45 -47.93
CA GLY A 14 1.27 17.23 -47.62
C GLY A 14 0.82 16.95 -46.20
N ARG A 15 0.95 17.95 -45.33
CA ARG A 15 0.37 17.94 -43.99
C ARG A 15 -1.13 17.61 -44.11
N PRO A 16 -1.67 16.66 -43.33
CA PRO A 16 -3.11 16.53 -43.25
C PRO A 16 -3.65 17.68 -42.39
N HIS A 17 -4.29 18.61 -43.09
CA HIS A 17 -5.23 19.56 -42.52
C HIS A 17 -6.27 18.82 -41.68
N ALA A 18 -6.61 19.42 -40.54
CA ALA A 18 -7.67 18.97 -39.65
C ALA A 18 -8.99 18.79 -40.41
N ALA A 19 -9.51 17.56 -40.43
CA ALA A 19 -10.88 17.27 -40.80
C ALA A 19 -11.37 16.04 -40.03
N GLY A 20 -12.41 16.22 -39.21
CA GLY A 20 -13.30 15.13 -38.84
C GLY A 20 -13.20 14.51 -37.44
N LEU A 21 -12.75 15.24 -36.41
CA LEU A 21 -13.17 14.90 -35.04
C LEU A 21 -14.61 15.40 -34.87
N ARG A 22 -15.57 14.47 -34.89
CA ARG A 22 -16.95 14.74 -34.48
C ARG A 22 -16.89 15.36 -33.07
N GLU A 23 -17.35 16.60 -32.95
CA GLU A 23 -17.57 17.25 -31.67
C GLU A 23 -18.48 16.33 -30.83
N GLY A 24 -17.93 15.78 -29.74
CA GLY A 24 -18.76 15.21 -28.68
C GLY A 24 -19.72 16.29 -28.15
N PRO A 25 -20.91 15.93 -27.68
CA PRO A 25 -21.94 16.90 -27.36
C PRO A 25 -21.39 17.94 -26.39
N LYS A 26 -21.50 19.21 -26.80
CA LYS A 26 -21.17 20.39 -26.00
C LYS A 26 -21.80 20.19 -24.61
N ARG A 27 -20.99 20.35 -23.55
CA ARG A 27 -21.45 20.28 -22.16
C ARG A 27 -22.71 21.12 -22.03
N GLY A 28 -23.85 20.46 -21.93
CA GLY A 28 -25.10 21.13 -21.63
C GLY A 28 -24.94 21.86 -20.31
N THR A 29 -25.25 23.15 -20.30
CA THR A 29 -25.55 23.94 -19.10
C THR A 29 -26.89 23.51 -18.51
N GLY A 30 -27.14 22.19 -18.47
CA GLY A 30 -28.27 21.62 -17.77
C GLY A 30 -28.08 21.84 -16.27
N PRO A 31 -29.18 21.96 -15.50
CA PRO A 31 -29.07 22.07 -14.06
C PRO A 31 -28.18 20.93 -13.56
N ARG A 32 -27.19 21.27 -12.71
CA ARG A 32 -26.49 20.29 -11.87
C ARG A 32 -27.56 19.32 -11.36
N PRO A 33 -27.39 17.99 -11.49
CA PRO A 33 -28.33 17.07 -10.87
C PRO A 33 -28.49 17.56 -9.44
N SER A 34 -29.72 17.91 -9.08
CA SER A 34 -30.03 18.34 -7.73
C SER A 34 -29.43 17.27 -6.85
N ALA A 35 -28.50 17.66 -5.98
CA ALA A 35 -28.03 16.78 -4.93
C ALA A 35 -29.29 16.46 -4.16
N GLY A 36 -29.90 15.30 -4.46
CA GLY A 36 -30.96 14.75 -3.64
C GLY A 36 -30.41 14.82 -2.23
N LYS A 37 -31.16 15.42 -1.31
CA LYS A 37 -30.82 15.45 0.10
C LYS A 37 -30.69 14.00 0.54
N HIS A 38 -29.51 13.42 0.40
CA HIS A 38 -29.22 12.11 0.91
C HIS A 38 -29.41 12.20 2.42
N PRO A 39 -30.18 11.28 3.02
CA PRO A 39 -30.58 11.38 4.42
C PRO A 39 -29.34 11.53 5.30
N ASN A 40 -29.28 12.62 6.08
CA ASN A 40 -28.32 12.91 7.16
C ASN A 40 -26.93 12.24 7.07
N LEU A 41 -26.26 12.37 5.92
CA LEU A 41 -24.91 11.85 5.74
C LEU A 41 -23.90 12.80 6.37
N THR A 42 -23.04 12.26 7.23
CA THR A 42 -21.94 12.98 7.86
C THR A 42 -20.60 12.40 7.41
N PHE A 43 -19.59 13.25 7.33
CA PHE A 43 -18.29 12.93 6.75
C PHE A 43 -17.14 13.30 7.70
N LYS A 44 -16.07 12.50 7.71
CA LYS A 44 -14.81 12.83 8.38
C LYS A 44 -13.63 12.42 7.50
N THR A 45 -12.77 13.37 7.17
CA THR A 45 -11.51 13.08 6.48
C THR A 45 -10.45 12.61 7.47
N TYR A 46 -9.76 11.52 7.14
CA TYR A 46 -8.61 11.00 7.86
C TYR A 46 -7.33 11.36 7.11
N THR A 47 -6.44 12.12 7.75
CA THR A 47 -5.24 12.70 7.14
C THR A 47 -3.97 11.88 7.34
N ALA A 48 -4.05 10.72 8.01
CA ALA A 48 -2.88 9.89 8.35
C ALA A 48 -2.33 9.05 7.17
N GLY A 49 -3.00 9.05 6.01
CA GLY A 49 -2.59 8.29 4.83
C GLY A 49 -1.61 9.05 3.95
N VAL A 50 -0.40 8.50 3.74
CA VAL A 50 0.62 9.12 2.88
C VAL A 50 0.37 8.97 1.38
N THR A 51 -0.44 7.99 0.97
CA THR A 51 -0.67 7.66 -0.46
C THR A 51 -2.13 7.78 -0.91
N ASN A 52 -3.07 8.08 0.00
CA ASN A 52 -4.50 8.05 -0.32
C ASN A 52 -5.25 9.05 0.54
N ILE A 53 -6.33 9.59 -0.02
CA ILE A 53 -7.34 10.33 0.75
C ILE A 53 -8.30 9.29 1.33
N LEU A 54 -8.56 9.37 2.63
CA LEU A 54 -9.47 8.47 3.32
C LEU A 54 -10.60 9.28 3.97
N VAL A 55 -11.85 8.95 3.66
CA VAL A 55 -13.03 9.64 4.18
C VAL A 55 -13.95 8.62 4.83
N GLY A 56 -14.30 8.83 6.10
CA GLY A 56 -15.36 8.12 6.79
C GLY A 56 -16.72 8.74 6.47
N VAL A 57 -17.71 7.91 6.20
CA VAL A 57 -19.08 8.32 5.87
C VAL A 57 -20.06 7.52 6.73
N TRP A 58 -20.96 8.20 7.43
CA TRP A 58 -22.03 7.55 8.20
C TRP A 58 -23.35 8.30 8.07
N CYS A 59 -24.45 7.63 8.39
CA CYS A 59 -25.79 8.19 8.38
C CYS A 59 -26.30 8.31 9.82
N GLY A 60 -26.90 9.45 10.16
CA GLY A 60 -27.42 9.68 11.52
C GLY A 60 -26.31 9.86 12.57
N GLU A 61 -26.57 9.40 13.79
CA GLU A 61 -25.65 9.60 14.94
C GLU A 61 -24.65 8.45 15.13
N GLU A 62 -24.84 7.31 14.46
CA GLU A 62 -24.06 6.09 14.64
C GLU A 62 -22.72 6.11 13.90
N ARG A 63 -21.79 6.95 14.38
CA ARG A 63 -20.45 7.09 13.80
C ARG A 63 -19.63 5.78 13.76
N GLU A 64 -19.93 4.84 14.65
CA GLU A 64 -19.24 3.54 14.69
C GLU A 64 -19.60 2.64 13.51
N GLN A 65 -20.77 2.85 12.89
CA GLN A 65 -21.22 2.12 11.69
C GLN A 65 -20.74 2.77 10.37
N GLN A 66 -19.79 3.70 10.44
CA GLN A 66 -19.31 4.38 9.25
C GLN A 66 -18.69 3.40 8.24
N VAL A 67 -18.67 3.80 6.97
CA VAL A 67 -17.90 3.16 5.92
C VAL A 67 -16.71 4.04 5.55
N LEU A 68 -15.62 3.41 5.11
CA LEU A 68 -14.41 4.10 4.67
C LEU A 68 -14.33 4.15 3.16
N VAL A 69 -14.34 5.36 2.60
CA VAL A 69 -14.09 5.63 1.18
C VAL A 69 -12.63 6.05 1.02
N ARG A 70 -11.85 5.20 0.35
CA ARG A 70 -10.43 5.46 0.05
C ARG A 70 -10.29 5.82 -1.43
N VAL A 71 -9.77 7.01 -1.68
CA VAL A 71 -9.46 7.51 -3.03
C VAL A 71 -7.95 7.42 -3.24
N TYR A 72 -7.53 6.76 -4.31
CA TYR A 72 -6.12 6.56 -4.63
C TYR A 72 -5.41 7.89 -4.91
N GLY A 73 -4.21 8.08 -4.37
CA GLY A 73 -3.37 9.24 -4.68
C GLY A 73 -2.79 9.19 -6.10
N ASN A 74 -2.40 10.36 -6.63
CA ASN A 74 -1.76 10.45 -7.95
C ASN A 74 -0.51 9.58 -8.04
N ASN A 75 -0.24 9.01 -9.23
CA ASN A 75 0.95 8.21 -9.57
C ASN A 75 1.16 6.91 -8.77
N THR A 76 0.25 6.54 -7.87
CA THR A 76 0.36 5.31 -7.08
C THR A 76 0.18 4.02 -7.91
N HIS A 77 -0.43 4.11 -9.09
CA HIS A 77 -0.56 3.01 -10.05
C HIS A 77 0.78 2.55 -10.63
N LEU A 78 1.84 3.36 -10.53
CA LEU A 78 3.17 2.97 -10.98
C LEU A 78 3.74 1.79 -10.18
N PHE A 79 3.27 1.55 -8.95
CA PHE A 79 3.86 0.57 -8.03
C PHE A 79 2.85 -0.38 -7.37
N ILE A 80 1.55 -0.07 -7.45
CA ILE A 80 0.46 -0.82 -6.81
C ILE A 80 -0.46 -1.42 -7.88
N ASP A 81 -0.50 -2.75 -7.92
CA ASP A 81 -1.50 -3.49 -8.67
C ASP A 81 -2.83 -3.46 -7.91
N ARG A 82 -3.83 -2.78 -8.48
CA ARG A 82 -5.14 -2.56 -7.83
C ARG A 82 -5.99 -3.81 -7.76
N GLN A 83 -5.91 -4.67 -8.76
CA GLN A 83 -6.66 -5.93 -8.75
C GLN A 83 -6.08 -6.84 -7.67
N GLN A 84 -4.75 -6.93 -7.61
CA GLN A 84 -4.07 -7.66 -6.56
C GLN A 84 -4.38 -7.10 -5.16
N GLU A 85 -4.45 -5.78 -4.99
CA GLU A 85 -4.84 -5.14 -3.71
C GLU A 85 -6.24 -5.60 -3.27
N ILE A 86 -7.24 -5.51 -4.16
CA ILE A 86 -8.63 -5.90 -3.88
C ILE A 86 -8.71 -7.40 -3.54
N ASP A 87 -8.07 -8.26 -4.32
CA ASP A 87 -8.08 -9.71 -4.10
C ASP A 87 -7.42 -10.06 -2.77
N THR A 88 -6.35 -9.33 -2.40
CA THR A 88 -5.71 -9.47 -1.09
C THR A 88 -6.66 -9.10 0.03
N MET A 89 -7.32 -7.94 -0.06
CA MET A 89 -8.23 -7.48 0.98
C MET A 89 -9.39 -8.46 1.18
N LYS A 90 -9.95 -9.02 0.11
CA LYS A 90 -11.01 -10.05 0.18
C LYS A 90 -10.53 -11.32 0.87
N ALA A 91 -9.34 -11.82 0.51
CA ALA A 91 -8.78 -13.02 1.14
C ALA A 91 -8.49 -12.80 2.63
N VAL A 92 -7.97 -11.62 2.98
CA VAL A 92 -7.67 -11.24 4.36
C VAL A 92 -8.95 -11.10 5.20
N HIS A 93 -10.00 -10.53 4.63
CA HIS A 93 -11.31 -10.45 5.27
C HIS A 93 -11.93 -11.84 5.49
N ALA A 94 -11.87 -12.73 4.48
CA ALA A 94 -12.38 -14.10 4.60
C ALA A 94 -11.68 -14.89 5.72
N ALA A 95 -10.42 -14.55 6.03
CA ALA A 95 -9.66 -15.11 7.15
C ALA A 95 -9.86 -14.35 8.49
N GLY A 96 -10.80 -13.40 8.57
CA GLY A 96 -11.07 -12.60 9.77
C GLY A 96 -9.95 -11.61 10.14
N CYS A 97 -8.98 -11.37 9.24
CA CYS A 97 -7.79 -10.57 9.52
C CYS A 97 -7.86 -9.15 8.95
N GLY A 98 -9.01 -8.73 8.42
CA GLY A 98 -9.17 -7.40 7.84
C GLY A 98 -10.62 -7.03 7.51
N PRO A 99 -10.84 -5.77 7.14
CA PRO A 99 -12.18 -5.23 6.91
C PRO A 99 -12.79 -5.76 5.60
N GLN A 100 -14.12 -5.85 5.58
CA GLN A 100 -14.86 -6.21 4.39
C GLN A 100 -14.76 -5.11 3.33
N VAL A 101 -14.45 -5.48 2.09
CA VAL A 101 -14.56 -4.57 0.94
C VAL A 101 -15.99 -4.63 0.42
N PHE A 102 -16.68 -3.48 0.38
CA PHE A 102 -18.04 -3.37 -0.13
C PHE A 102 -18.06 -3.17 -1.64
N VAL A 103 -17.25 -2.22 -2.14
CA VAL A 103 -17.20 -1.89 -3.57
C VAL A 103 -15.81 -1.35 -3.94
N ALA A 104 -15.39 -1.63 -5.17
CA ALA A 104 -14.22 -1.01 -5.80
C ALA A 104 -14.68 -0.21 -7.02
N PHE A 105 -14.01 0.91 -7.28
CA PHE A 105 -14.30 1.81 -8.40
C PHE A 105 -12.97 2.29 -9.00
N THR A 106 -13.03 2.95 -10.16
CA THR A 106 -11.84 3.22 -10.99
C THR A 106 -10.70 3.93 -10.24
N ASN A 107 -11.03 4.82 -9.30
CA ASN A 107 -10.05 5.60 -8.53
C ASN A 107 -10.08 5.32 -7.02
N GLY A 108 -10.58 4.16 -6.57
CA GLY A 108 -10.62 3.86 -5.15
C GLY A 108 -11.45 2.65 -4.74
N LEU A 109 -11.72 2.54 -3.44
CA LEU A 109 -12.56 1.49 -2.88
C LEU A 109 -13.29 1.95 -1.61
N CYS A 110 -14.40 1.28 -1.31
CA CYS A 110 -15.18 1.45 -0.10
C CYS A 110 -15.16 0.16 0.73
N TYR A 111 -14.87 0.27 2.03
CA TYR A 111 -14.72 -0.87 2.92
C TYR A 111 -15.16 -0.55 4.35
N ALA A 112 -15.36 -1.59 5.16
CA ALA A 112 -15.83 -1.48 6.53
C ALA A 112 -14.85 -0.67 7.41
N PHE A 113 -15.40 0.18 8.26
CA PHE A 113 -14.64 0.80 9.34
C PHE A 113 -14.30 -0.23 10.42
N THR A 114 -13.09 -0.14 10.97
CA THR A 114 -12.69 -0.93 12.13
C THR A 114 -12.61 0.02 13.33
N PRO A 115 -13.54 -0.08 14.29
CA PRO A 115 -13.48 0.72 15.51
C PRO A 115 -12.18 0.44 16.27
N GLY A 116 -11.50 1.51 16.68
CA GLY A 116 -10.25 1.41 17.41
C GLY A 116 -9.43 2.69 17.37
N VAL A 117 -8.33 2.68 18.11
CA VAL A 117 -7.34 3.75 18.14
C VAL A 117 -6.05 3.22 17.51
N PRO A 118 -5.47 3.89 16.50
CA PRO A 118 -4.18 3.50 15.94
C PRO A 118 -3.08 3.52 17.02
N LEU A 119 -2.20 2.51 17.00
CA LEU A 119 -1.07 2.43 17.92
C LEU A 119 -0.05 3.54 17.65
N THR A 120 0.53 4.09 18.71
CA THR A 120 1.68 4.99 18.65
C THR A 120 3.01 4.23 18.65
N ILE A 121 4.13 4.93 18.41
CA ILE A 121 5.48 4.35 18.53
C ILE A 121 5.72 3.84 19.95
N GLN A 122 5.20 4.52 20.97
CA GLN A 122 5.32 4.11 22.36
C GLN A 122 4.43 2.89 22.66
N ASP A 123 3.28 2.76 22.03
CA ASP A 123 2.41 1.61 22.26
C ASP A 123 3.06 0.31 21.79
N VAL A 124 3.73 0.33 20.62
CA VAL A 124 4.33 -0.87 20.04
C VAL A 124 5.55 -1.39 20.82
N THR A 125 6.11 -0.62 21.76
CA THR A 125 7.19 -1.11 22.64
C THR A 125 6.67 -1.90 23.83
N ARG A 126 5.37 -1.82 24.14
CA ARG A 126 4.74 -2.50 25.28
C ARG A 126 4.57 -3.98 24.99
N GLU A 127 4.98 -4.82 25.92
CA GLU A 127 4.92 -6.28 25.77
C GLU A 127 3.56 -6.85 25.34
N PRO A 128 2.45 -6.52 26.01
CA PRO A 128 1.14 -7.03 25.60
C PRO A 128 0.79 -6.67 24.16
N VAL A 129 1.24 -5.51 23.67
CA VAL A 129 0.94 -4.99 22.33
C VAL A 129 1.79 -5.70 21.27
N TRP A 130 3.12 -5.75 21.42
CA TRP A 130 3.95 -6.42 20.41
C TRP A 130 3.70 -7.94 20.38
N ARG A 131 3.30 -8.54 21.51
CA ARG A 131 2.93 -9.96 21.59
C ARG A 131 1.62 -10.23 20.84
N ALA A 132 0.61 -9.36 21.01
CA ALA A 132 -0.61 -9.40 20.20
C ALA A 132 -0.30 -9.21 18.70
N ASN A 133 0.59 -8.28 18.35
CA ASN A 133 1.04 -8.07 16.97
C ASN A 133 1.74 -9.31 16.40
N ALA A 134 2.60 -9.99 17.18
CA ALA A 134 3.26 -11.22 16.77
C ALA A 134 2.24 -12.31 16.40
N ARG A 135 1.22 -12.49 17.25
CA ARG A 135 0.15 -13.46 17.02
C ARG A 135 -0.70 -13.10 15.81
N GLN A 136 -1.09 -11.83 15.69
CA GLN A 136 -1.88 -11.37 14.53
C GLN A 136 -1.10 -11.51 13.22
N MET A 137 0.22 -11.23 13.24
CA MET A 137 1.10 -11.43 12.09
C MET A 137 1.19 -12.92 11.71
N ALA A 138 1.28 -13.82 12.69
CA ALA A 138 1.27 -15.27 12.44
C ALA A 138 -0.04 -15.74 11.81
N SER A 139 -1.18 -15.25 12.30
CA SER A 139 -2.50 -15.52 11.69
C SER A 139 -2.58 -14.98 10.26
N PHE A 140 -2.05 -13.78 10.01
CA PHE A 140 -1.99 -13.20 8.67
C PHE A 140 -1.12 -14.03 7.71
N HIS A 141 0.02 -14.54 8.19
CA HIS A 141 0.92 -15.38 7.38
C HIS A 141 0.39 -16.79 7.10
N LYS A 142 -0.69 -17.23 7.77
CA LYS A 142 -1.40 -18.48 7.42
C LYS A 142 -2.30 -18.33 6.20
N ILE A 143 -2.62 -17.09 5.79
CA ILE A 143 -3.51 -16.82 4.66
C ILE A 143 -2.79 -17.21 3.37
N GLN A 144 -3.00 -18.45 2.93
CA GLN A 144 -2.37 -18.96 1.72
C GLN A 144 -2.83 -18.18 0.50
N ARG A 145 -1.85 -17.66 -0.25
CA ARG A 145 -2.09 -17.12 -1.58
C ARG A 145 -1.49 -18.05 -2.61
N ARG A 146 -2.27 -18.41 -3.64
CA ARG A 146 -1.74 -19.13 -4.80
C ARG A 146 -0.61 -18.30 -5.41
N ALA A 147 0.59 -18.89 -5.48
CA ALA A 147 1.78 -18.36 -6.14
C ALA A 147 2.27 -16.97 -5.66
N ALA A 148 2.53 -16.79 -4.36
CA ALA A 148 3.23 -15.62 -3.87
C ALA A 148 4.70 -15.60 -4.36
N LYS A 149 5.00 -14.78 -5.37
CA LYS A 149 6.38 -14.55 -5.82
C LYS A 149 7.12 -13.73 -4.77
N ALA A 150 8.35 -14.11 -4.43
CA ALA A 150 9.19 -13.28 -3.56
C ALA A 150 9.46 -11.92 -4.23
N LEU A 151 8.97 -10.83 -3.64
CA LEU A 151 9.01 -9.50 -4.24
C LEU A 151 10.14 -8.61 -3.73
N LEU A 152 10.78 -8.92 -2.59
CA LEU A 152 11.73 -8.02 -1.91
C LEU A 152 12.79 -7.46 -2.88
N PHE A 153 13.65 -8.31 -3.43
CA PHE A 153 14.73 -7.86 -4.33
C PHE A 153 14.24 -7.33 -5.68
N THR A 154 13.09 -7.80 -6.14
CA THR A 154 12.46 -7.26 -7.36
C THR A 154 11.99 -5.82 -7.13
N LYS A 155 11.33 -5.56 -5.99
CA LYS A 155 10.86 -4.23 -5.59
C LYS A 155 12.01 -3.30 -5.25
N LEU A 156 13.06 -3.78 -4.57
CA LEU A 156 14.28 -2.99 -4.33
C LEU A 156 14.88 -2.48 -5.65
N ARG A 157 14.99 -3.35 -6.67
CA ARG A 157 15.48 -2.95 -8.00
C ARG A 157 14.54 -1.99 -8.72
N GLN A 158 13.23 -2.19 -8.61
CA GLN A 158 12.25 -1.24 -9.12
C GLN A 158 12.42 0.13 -8.46
N PHE A 159 12.56 0.18 -7.14
CA PHE A 159 12.76 1.42 -6.40
C PHE A 159 14.03 2.15 -6.85
N LEU A 160 15.15 1.44 -6.96
CA LEU A 160 16.42 1.99 -7.45
C LEU A 160 16.28 2.62 -8.85
N ALA A 161 15.55 1.97 -9.76
CA ALA A 161 15.34 2.46 -11.12
C ALA A 161 14.49 3.75 -11.20
N LEU A 162 13.76 4.08 -10.12
CA LEU A 162 12.87 5.24 -10.06
C LEU A 162 13.48 6.41 -9.31
N LEU A 163 14.64 6.22 -8.66
CA LEU A 163 15.30 7.29 -7.95
C LEU A 163 15.80 8.34 -8.95
N PRO A 164 15.46 9.63 -8.76
CA PRO A 164 16.07 10.68 -9.54
C PRO A 164 17.57 10.77 -9.21
N PRO A 165 18.42 11.16 -10.17
CA PRO A 165 19.86 11.31 -9.94
C PRO A 165 20.20 12.40 -8.90
N ALA A 166 19.29 13.36 -8.68
CA ALA A 166 19.36 14.36 -7.62
C ALA A 166 17.95 14.86 -7.27
N PHE A 167 17.74 15.36 -6.05
CA PHE A 167 16.53 16.11 -5.74
C PHE A 167 16.58 17.48 -6.40
N THR A 168 15.44 17.92 -6.94
CA THR A 168 15.28 19.29 -7.46
C THR A 168 15.25 20.34 -6.34
N ASP A 169 14.84 19.94 -5.13
CA ASP A 169 14.83 20.80 -3.94
C ASP A 169 16.19 20.73 -3.19
N PRO A 170 16.95 21.83 -3.13
CA PRO A 170 18.24 21.89 -2.43
C PRO A 170 18.14 21.61 -0.93
N LYS A 171 16.96 21.80 -0.31
CA LYS A 171 16.75 21.49 1.12
C LYS A 171 16.69 19.99 1.36
N LYS A 172 16.04 19.24 0.45
CA LYS A 172 15.96 17.76 0.49
C LYS A 172 17.30 17.09 0.16
N GLN A 173 18.17 17.78 -0.57
CA GLN A 173 19.52 17.30 -0.90
C GLN A 173 20.50 17.39 0.28
N ARG A 174 20.22 18.23 1.29
CA ARG A 174 21.08 18.33 2.47
C ARG A 174 20.95 17.07 3.34
N ARG A 175 22.08 16.40 3.58
CA ARG A 175 22.19 15.41 4.65
C ARG A 175 22.14 16.15 5.99
N ASP A 176 21.01 16.14 6.66
CA ASP A 176 20.98 16.45 8.08
C ASP A 176 21.79 15.38 8.81
N GLY A 177 22.92 15.77 9.40
CA GLY A 177 23.83 14.90 10.16
C GLY A 177 23.26 14.42 11.50
N ARG A 178 21.95 14.20 11.59
CA ARG A 178 21.35 13.55 12.76
C ARG A 178 21.67 12.06 12.70
N ASP A 179 22.68 11.66 13.46
CA ASP A 179 22.91 10.26 13.81
C ASP A 179 21.68 9.73 14.54
N GLY A 180 20.90 8.89 13.86
CA GLY A 180 19.53 8.61 14.28
C GLY A 180 19.04 7.23 13.89
N LEU A 181 19.85 6.19 14.14
CA LEU A 181 19.34 4.82 14.29
C LEU A 181 19.98 4.22 15.54
N GLN A 182 19.37 4.48 16.70
CA GLN A 182 19.65 3.66 17.87
C GLN A 182 19.03 2.29 17.63
N PHE A 183 19.88 1.33 17.26
CA PHE A 183 19.49 -0.07 17.15
C PHE A 183 19.20 -0.59 18.55
N VAL A 184 17.93 -0.73 18.90
CA VAL A 184 17.54 -1.52 20.07
C VAL A 184 17.59 -3.00 19.66
N SER A 185 18.78 -3.58 19.63
CA SER A 185 18.96 -5.03 19.49
C SER A 185 18.84 -5.68 20.87
N GLN A 186 17.64 -5.71 21.44
CA GLN A 186 17.39 -6.63 22.55
C GLN A 186 17.06 -7.99 21.96
N ARG A 187 18.10 -8.80 21.73
CA ARG A 187 18.01 -10.18 21.22
C ARG A 187 16.96 -10.99 21.99
N GLU A 188 16.89 -10.79 23.30
CA GLU A 188 15.91 -11.40 24.20
C GLU A 188 14.48 -11.03 23.78
N ALA A 189 14.17 -9.74 23.61
CA ALA A 189 12.86 -9.29 23.15
C ALA A 189 12.50 -9.84 21.76
N GLN A 190 13.48 -9.93 20.84
CA GLN A 190 13.29 -10.57 19.53
C GLN A 190 12.98 -12.06 19.67
N GLY A 191 13.66 -12.76 20.58
CA GLY A 191 13.42 -14.16 20.89
C GLY A 191 12.01 -14.39 21.43
N VAL A 192 11.56 -13.59 22.39
CA VAL A 192 10.19 -13.69 22.95
C VAL A 192 9.13 -13.37 21.89
N TRP A 193 9.38 -12.37 21.03
CA TRP A 193 8.49 -12.06 19.91
C TRP A 193 8.39 -13.24 18.95
N LEU A 194 9.51 -13.83 18.55
CA LEU A 194 9.55 -14.98 17.64
C LEU A 194 8.88 -16.21 18.25
N ARG A 195 9.09 -16.47 19.54
CA ARG A 195 8.41 -17.54 20.28
C ARG A 195 6.90 -17.37 20.22
N SER A 196 6.41 -16.16 20.53
CA SER A 196 4.98 -15.82 20.44
C SER A 196 4.41 -16.01 19.03
N TYR A 197 5.16 -15.57 18.01
CA TYR A 197 4.80 -15.73 16.61
C TYR A 197 4.74 -17.21 16.20
N LEU A 198 5.79 -17.98 16.51
CA LEU A 198 5.93 -19.39 16.11
C LEU A 198 4.89 -20.27 16.80
N ALA A 199 4.60 -20.01 18.09
CA ALA A 199 3.56 -20.68 18.84
C ALA A 199 2.19 -20.50 18.16
N GLN A 200 1.80 -19.26 17.86
CA GLN A 200 0.56 -18.97 17.13
C GLN A 200 0.55 -19.55 15.71
N TYR A 201 1.69 -19.52 15.02
CA TYR A 201 1.80 -20.07 13.68
C TYR A 201 1.61 -21.59 13.67
N ARG A 202 2.14 -22.30 14.66
CA ARG A 202 2.02 -23.76 14.79
C ARG A 202 0.73 -24.22 15.49
N GLY A 203 0.07 -23.33 16.23
CA GLY A 203 -1.10 -23.67 17.04
C GLY A 203 -0.73 -24.43 18.32
N VAL A 204 0.42 -24.10 18.92
CA VAL A 204 0.94 -24.71 20.15
C VAL A 204 1.16 -23.63 21.22
N SER A 205 1.38 -24.02 22.47
CA SER A 205 1.78 -23.08 23.53
C SER A 205 3.21 -22.55 23.31
N GLU A 206 3.54 -21.44 23.95
CA GLU A 206 4.89 -20.85 23.83
C GLU A 206 5.99 -21.71 24.48
N ASP A 207 5.62 -22.53 25.47
CA ASP A 207 6.51 -23.46 26.17
C ASP A 207 6.88 -24.66 25.28
N GLU A 208 6.01 -25.03 24.33
CA GLU A 208 6.25 -26.09 23.35
C GLU A 208 7.16 -25.65 22.19
N VAL A 209 7.52 -24.37 22.10
CA VAL A 209 8.44 -23.89 21.06
C VAL A 209 9.89 -24.16 21.52
N GLU A 210 10.57 -25.08 20.86
CA GLU A 210 11.98 -25.37 21.16
C GLU A 210 12.89 -24.13 20.97
N GLU A 211 13.81 -23.90 21.92
CA GLU A 211 14.75 -22.78 21.85
C GLU A 211 15.62 -22.81 20.58
N GLY A 212 16.03 -24.01 20.14
CA GLY A 212 16.80 -24.17 18.90
C GLY A 212 16.06 -23.66 17.66
N VAL A 213 14.73 -23.75 17.63
CA VAL A 213 13.90 -23.20 16.55
C VAL A 213 13.88 -21.68 16.62
N VAL A 214 13.74 -21.10 17.81
CA VAL A 214 13.76 -19.64 18.00
C VAL A 214 15.11 -19.07 17.53
N GLU A 215 16.21 -19.69 17.95
CA GLU A 215 17.57 -19.32 17.54
C GLU A 215 17.80 -19.42 16.03
N LEU A 216 17.29 -20.49 15.40
CA LEU A 216 17.33 -20.63 13.95
C LEU A 216 16.61 -19.47 13.24
N TRP A 217 15.40 -19.12 13.69
CA TRP A 217 14.63 -18.02 13.11
C TRP A 217 15.25 -16.65 13.39
N LEU A 218 15.84 -16.43 14.58
CA LEU A 218 16.62 -15.24 14.89
C LEU A 218 17.75 -15.04 13.89
N ALA A 219 18.52 -16.10 13.60
CA ALA A 219 19.60 -16.06 12.62
C ALA A 219 19.09 -15.73 11.21
N TRP A 220 17.94 -16.28 10.80
CA TRP A 220 17.33 -15.95 9.51
C TRP A 220 16.84 -14.51 9.43
N VAL A 221 16.07 -14.05 10.42
CA VAL A 221 15.55 -12.67 10.45
C VAL A 221 16.69 -11.67 10.41
N THR A 222 17.77 -11.92 11.16
CA THR A 222 18.97 -11.08 11.18
C THR A 222 19.57 -10.87 9.79
N LYS A 223 19.60 -11.91 8.94
CA LYS A 223 20.10 -11.81 7.57
C LYS A 223 19.26 -10.87 6.69
N PHE A 224 17.97 -10.74 6.97
CA PHE A 224 17.06 -9.87 6.21
C PHE A 224 16.89 -8.47 6.82
N THR A 225 17.42 -8.23 8.03
CA THR A 225 17.33 -6.93 8.71
C THR A 225 17.82 -5.79 7.83
N LEU A 226 19.03 -5.90 7.27
CA LEU A 226 19.59 -4.85 6.42
C LEU A 226 18.77 -4.64 5.13
N ALA A 227 18.28 -5.72 4.52
CA ALA A 227 17.44 -5.64 3.33
C ALA A 227 16.10 -4.94 3.62
N SER A 228 15.51 -5.18 4.80
CA SER A 228 14.29 -4.48 5.26
C SER A 228 14.53 -2.99 5.47
N HIS A 229 15.63 -2.61 6.13
CA HIS A 229 16.00 -1.20 6.31
C HIS A 229 16.22 -0.50 4.96
N LEU A 230 16.93 -1.15 4.04
CA LEU A 230 17.14 -0.62 2.69
C LEU A 230 15.80 -0.45 1.95
N PHE A 231 14.90 -1.43 2.07
CA PHE A 231 13.57 -1.35 1.45
C PHE A 231 12.77 -0.15 1.95
N TRP A 232 12.63 -0.01 3.27
CA TRP A 232 11.84 1.07 3.85
C TRP A 232 12.51 2.43 3.70
N GLY A 233 13.85 2.49 3.74
CA GLY A 233 14.61 3.70 3.45
C GLY A 233 14.39 4.19 2.02
N MET A 234 14.47 3.29 1.02
CA MET A 234 14.19 3.66 -0.38
C MET A 234 12.74 4.01 -0.61
N TRP A 235 11.80 3.34 0.06
CA TRP A 235 10.39 3.72 0.02
C TRP A 235 10.17 5.15 0.54
N GLY A 236 10.76 5.49 1.69
CA GLY A 236 10.71 6.84 2.24
C GLY A 236 11.31 7.88 1.29
N PHE A 237 12.44 7.55 0.65
CA PHE A 237 13.07 8.42 -0.34
C PHE A 237 12.17 8.65 -1.57
N LEU A 238 11.57 7.60 -2.12
CA LEU A 238 10.63 7.72 -3.25
C LEU A 238 9.40 8.56 -2.90
N GLN A 239 8.87 8.40 -1.69
CA GLN A 239 7.79 9.25 -1.20
C GLN A 239 8.22 10.72 -1.13
N ALA A 240 9.43 11.01 -0.64
CA ALA A 240 9.96 12.38 -0.62
C ALA A 240 10.16 12.99 -2.02
N CYS A 241 10.43 12.15 -3.04
CA CYS A 241 10.56 12.56 -4.45
C CYS A 241 9.23 12.85 -5.12
N HIS A 242 8.22 12.01 -4.88
CA HIS A 242 7.01 11.97 -5.72
C HIS A 242 5.73 12.37 -5.01
N SER A 243 5.72 12.43 -3.68
CA SER A 243 4.54 12.84 -2.92
C SER A 243 4.41 14.37 -2.92
N SER A 244 3.18 14.85 -3.07
CA SER A 244 2.81 16.25 -2.88
C SER A 244 2.42 16.58 -1.43
N ILE A 245 2.61 15.63 -0.50
CA ILE A 245 2.30 15.79 0.93
C ILE A 245 3.59 16.21 1.65
N ASP A 246 3.52 17.30 2.41
CA ASP A 246 4.60 17.71 3.32
C ASP A 246 4.60 16.79 4.55
N PHE A 247 5.79 16.31 4.91
CA PHE A 247 6.04 15.39 6.03
C PHE A 247 6.76 16.10 7.17
#